data_AF-A0A640XYF2-F1
#
_entry.id   AF-A0A640XYF2-F1
#
_cell.length_a   1.000
_cell.length_b   1.000
_cell.length_c   1.000
_cell.angle_alpha   90.00
_cell.angle_beta   90.00
_cell.angle_gamma   90.00
#
_symmetry.space_group_name_H-M   'P 1'
#
loop_
_entity.id
_entity.type
_entity.pdbx_description
1 polymer ?
#
loop_
_entity_poly.entity_id
_entity_poly.type
_entity_poly.pdbx_seq_one_letter_code
_entity_poly.pdbx_strand_id
1 'polypeptide(L)'
;MGTNRLQTAVFAAIGIVILLLGIRAVRDAGTPAAVGGGSGSPLASTPVGSGAGAGPASGDVVVHVAGAVSDPGVYRLPAGSRVADALERAGG
;
A
#
# COMPACT_ATOMS: atom_id res chain seq x y z
N MET A 1 13.52 -10.12 42.54
CA MET A 1 13.06 -9.82 41.17
C MET A 1 11.53 -9.78 41.14
N GLY A 2 10.92 -8.84 41.86
CA GLY A 2 9.47 -8.66 41.86
C GLY A 2 9.12 -7.56 40.89
N THR A 3 8.95 -7.88 39.60
CA THR A 3 8.44 -6.90 38.64
C THR A 3 6.96 -6.67 38.95
N ASN A 4 6.68 -5.43 39.34
CA ASN A 4 5.40 -4.99 39.83
C ASN A 4 4.35 -5.20 38.73
N ARG A 5 3.30 -5.98 39.00
CA ARG A 5 2.23 -6.32 38.03
C ARG A 5 1.60 -5.08 37.38
N LEU A 6 1.74 -3.93 38.04
CA LEU A 6 1.37 -2.62 37.54
C LEU A 6 2.25 -2.14 36.37
N GLN A 7 3.56 -2.40 36.38
CA GLN A 7 4.48 -2.01 35.30
C GLN A 7 4.21 -2.81 34.03
N THR A 8 3.94 -4.11 34.13
CA THR A 8 3.52 -4.92 32.97
C THR A 8 2.18 -4.46 32.40
N ALA A 9 1.22 -4.08 33.26
CA ALA A 9 -0.04 -3.50 32.81
C ALA A 9 0.16 -2.15 32.09
N VAL A 10 1.08 -1.31 32.57
CA VAL A 10 1.41 -0.02 31.93
C VAL A 10 2.08 -0.23 30.57
N PHE A 11 3.07 -1.13 30.46
CA PHE A 11 3.69 -1.43 29.17
C PHE A 11 2.71 -2.07 28.18
N ALA A 12 1.83 -2.96 28.64
CA ALA A 12 0.77 -3.52 27.81
C ALA A 12 -0.20 -2.44 27.32
N ALA A 13 -0.61 -1.52 28.20
CA ALA A 13 -1.47 -0.40 27.84
C ALA A 13 -0.80 0.52 26.81
N ILE A 14 0.48 0.88 26.99
CA ILE A 14 1.23 1.71 26.04
C ILE A 14 1.37 0.99 24.69
N GLY A 15 1.70 -0.31 24.69
CA GLY A 15 1.79 -1.12 23.47
C GLY A 15 0.46 -1.19 22.72
N ILE A 16 -0.66 -1.38 23.44
CA ILE A 16 -2.01 -1.38 22.86
C ILE A 16 -2.35 0.00 22.28
N VAL A 17 -2.02 1.09 22.97
CA VAL A 17 -2.27 2.46 22.47
C VAL A 17 -1.49 2.73 21.19
N ILE A 18 -0.20 2.36 21.14
CA ILE A 18 0.63 2.51 19.94
C ILE A 18 0.10 1.65 18.80
N LEU A 19 -0.29 0.41 19.08
CA LEU A 19 -0.87 -0.50 18.09
C LEU A 19 -2.19 0.04 17.51
N LEU A 20 -3.09 0.55 18.36
CA LEU A 20 -4.35 1.14 17.92
C LEU A 20 -4.14 2.41 17.11
N LEU A 21 -3.17 3.25 17.49
CA LEU A 21 -2.84 4.47 16.76
C LEU A 21 -2.24 4.17 15.38
N GLY A 22 -1.39 3.15 15.29
CA GLY A 22 -0.84 2.66 14.03
C GLY A 22 -1.92 2.10 13.10
N ILE A 23 -2.82 1.25 13.61
CA ILE A 23 -3.94 0.70 12.82
C ILE A 23 -4.87 1.81 12.33
N ARG A 24 -5.14 2.82 13.15
CA ARG A 24 -5.98 3.96 12.77
C ARG A 24 -5.34 4.77 11.64
N ALA A 25 -4.05 5.10 11.76
CA ALA A 25 -3.33 5.85 10.73
C ALA A 25 -3.29 5.13 9.38
N VAL A 26 -3.13 3.80 9.39
CA VAL A 26 -3.16 2.97 8.17
C VAL A 26 -4.56 2.95 7.53
N ARG A 27 -5.62 2.98 8.33
CA ARG A 27 -7.02 3.00 7.83
C ARG A 27 -7.42 4.37 7.29
N ASP A 28 -7.01 5.45 7.95
CA ASP A 28 -7.31 6.83 7.53
C ASP A 28 -6.58 7.19 6.22
N ALA A 29 -5.42 6.59 5.96
CA ALA A 29 -4.70 6.73 4.68
C ALA A 29 -5.48 6.16 3.48
N GLY A 30 -6.51 5.34 3.72
CA GLY A 30 -7.39 4.76 2.71
C GLY A 30 -8.65 5.58 2.39
N THR A 31 -8.80 6.79 2.93
CA THR A 31 -9.91 7.70 2.61
C THR A 31 -9.46 8.78 1.61
N PRO A 32 -9.38 8.49 0.30
CA PRO A 32 -9.33 9.56 -0.68
C PRO A 32 -10.63 10.36 -0.53
N ALA A 33 -10.50 11.65 -0.28
CA ALA A 33 -11.63 12.56 -0.21
C ALA A 33 -12.53 12.35 -1.45
N ALA A 34 -13.77 11.91 -1.20
CA ALA A 34 -14.75 11.70 -2.24
C ALA A 34 -15.03 13.03 -2.95
N VAL A 35 -14.39 13.23 -4.10
CA VAL A 35 -14.85 14.18 -5.12
C VAL A 35 -16.25 13.73 -5.57
N GLY A 36 -17.18 14.66 -5.56
CA GLY A 36 -18.62 14.42 -5.64
C GLY A 36 -19.07 13.50 -6.77
N GLY A 37 -19.94 12.56 -6.41
CA GLY A 37 -20.60 11.66 -7.36
C GLY A 37 -21.49 12.44 -8.32
N GLY A 38 -21.05 12.54 -9.57
CA GLY A 38 -21.93 12.80 -10.70
C GLY A 38 -22.59 11.49 -11.10
N SER A 39 -23.91 11.38 -10.92
CA SER A 39 -24.72 10.30 -11.49
C SER A 39 -24.76 10.44 -13.03
N GLY A 40 -23.73 9.90 -13.69
CA GLY A 40 -23.73 9.69 -15.13
C GLY A 40 -24.32 8.31 -15.46
N SER A 41 -25.46 8.30 -16.16
CA SER A 41 -26.17 7.12 -16.63
C SER A 41 -25.27 6.24 -17.52
N PRO A 42 -25.23 4.89 -17.35
CA PRO A 42 -24.35 4.04 -18.14
C PRO A 42 -24.85 3.93 -19.59
N LEU A 43 -24.27 4.73 -20.48
CA LEU A 43 -24.38 4.51 -21.93
C LEU A 43 -23.44 3.36 -22.31
N ALA A 44 -24.00 2.38 -23.01
CA ALA A 44 -23.39 1.11 -23.36
C ALA A 44 -22.01 1.25 -24.02
N SER A 45 -21.01 0.62 -23.41
CA SER A 45 -19.67 0.48 -23.97
C SER A 45 -19.69 -0.58 -25.08
N THR A 46 -19.66 -0.15 -26.33
CA THR A 46 -19.31 -1.03 -27.47
C THR A 46 -17.84 -1.43 -27.29
N PRO A 47 -17.47 -2.72 -27.31
CA PRO A 47 -16.07 -3.12 -27.19
C PRO A 47 -15.34 -2.72 -28.48
N VAL A 48 -14.75 -1.52 -28.47
CA VAL A 48 -13.74 -1.14 -29.46
C VAL A 48 -12.53 -2.04 -29.24
N GLY A 49 -12.15 -2.77 -30.29
CA GLY A 49 -11.09 -3.76 -30.27
C GLY A 49 -9.85 -3.20 -29.59
N SER A 50 -9.34 -3.98 -28.63
CA SER A 50 -8.16 -3.65 -27.83
C SER A 50 -6.99 -3.34 -28.76
N GLY A 51 -6.72 -2.05 -28.92
CA GLY A 51 -5.69 -1.52 -29.80
C GLY A 51 -4.33 -2.11 -29.40
N ALA A 52 -3.62 -2.58 -30.42
CA ALA A 52 -2.22 -2.94 -30.45
C ALA A 52 -1.48 -2.73 -29.13
N GLY A 53 -1.27 -3.84 -28.40
CA GLY A 53 -0.44 -3.85 -27.20
C GLY A 53 0.89 -3.20 -27.52
N ALA A 54 1.18 -2.09 -26.84
CA ALA A 54 2.52 -1.54 -26.81
C ALA A 54 3.46 -2.69 -26.46
N GLY A 55 4.34 -3.05 -27.40
CA GLY A 55 5.33 -4.11 -27.19
C GLY A 55 6.08 -3.86 -25.89
N PRO A 56 6.57 -4.92 -25.21
CA PRO A 56 7.16 -4.79 -23.89
C PRO A 56 8.19 -3.65 -23.91
N ALA A 57 7.93 -2.62 -23.09
CA ALA A 57 8.86 -1.52 -22.94
C ALA A 57 10.21 -2.16 -22.63
N SER A 58 11.22 -1.92 -23.47
CA SER A 58 12.52 -2.53 -23.31
C SER A 58 13.34 -1.62 -22.40
N GLY A 59 13.56 -2.01 -21.15
CA GLY A 59 14.31 -1.22 -20.17
C GLY A 59 14.02 -1.60 -18.73
N ASP A 60 14.61 -0.88 -17.77
CA ASP A 60 14.29 -1.02 -16.35
C ASP A 60 13.24 0.02 -15.94
N VAL A 61 12.34 -0.38 -15.04
CA VAL A 61 11.35 0.47 -14.38
C VAL A 61 11.83 0.77 -12.95
N VAL A 62 11.67 2.03 -12.53
CA VAL A 62 12.04 2.48 -11.19
C VAL A 62 10.77 2.66 -10.36
N VAL A 63 10.70 1.99 -9.22
CA VAL A 63 9.54 2.00 -8.32
C VAL A 63 9.97 2.50 -6.94
N HIS A 64 9.25 3.47 -6.39
CA HIS A 64 9.40 3.86 -4.99
C HIS A 64 8.43 3.06 -4.12
N VAL A 65 8.95 2.36 -3.12
CA VAL A 65 8.16 1.58 -2.16
C VAL A 65 8.26 2.23 -0.78
N ALA A 66 7.13 2.49 -0.18
CA ALA A 66 7.00 3.10 1.14
C ALA A 66 5.81 2.50 1.90
N GLY A 67 5.77 2.69 3.22
CA GLY A 67 4.67 2.22 4.07
C GLY A 67 5.06 1.03 4.96
N ALA A 68 4.16 0.06 5.11
CA ALA A 68 4.33 -1.10 5.98
C ALA A 68 5.15 -2.21 5.30
N VAL A 69 6.36 -1.86 4.87
CA VAL A 69 7.36 -2.77 4.28
C VAL A 69 8.59 -2.81 5.17
N SER A 70 9.38 -3.88 5.09
CA SER A 70 10.59 -4.04 5.92
C SER A 70 11.69 -3.07 5.53
N ASP A 71 11.90 -2.84 4.24
CA ASP A 71 12.90 -1.93 3.69
C ASP A 71 12.23 -0.95 2.69
N PRO A 72 11.89 0.28 3.12
CA PRO A 72 11.35 1.30 2.21
C PRO A 72 12.49 1.92 1.38
N GLY A 73 12.23 2.20 0.11
CA GLY A 73 13.28 2.69 -0.78
C GLY A 73 12.87 2.80 -2.24
N VAL A 74 13.87 2.91 -3.12
CA VAL A 74 13.68 2.96 -4.57
C VAL A 74 14.32 1.72 -5.19
N TYR A 75 13.53 0.96 -5.94
CA TYR A 75 13.95 -0.29 -6.55
C TYR A 75 13.88 -0.21 -8.08
N ARG A 76 14.87 -0.85 -8.72
CA ARG A 76 14.90 -1.03 -10.18
C ARG A 76 14.45 -2.44 -10.50
N LEU A 77 13.47 -2.56 -11.38
CA LEU A 77 12.92 -3.82 -11.82
C LEU A 77 12.93 -3.89 -13.35
N PRO A 78 13.10 -5.08 -13.96
CA PRO A 78 12.93 -5.24 -15.39
C PRO A 78 11.56 -4.74 -15.86
N ALA A 79 11.49 -4.16 -17.04
CA ALA A 79 10.21 -3.81 -17.62
C ALA A 79 9.34 -5.05 -17.83
N GLY A 80 8.06 -4.90 -17.52
CA GLY A 80 7.11 -6.01 -17.42
C GLY A 80 7.04 -6.66 -16.04
N SER A 81 7.96 -6.36 -15.11
CA SER A 81 7.81 -6.74 -13.70
C SER A 81 6.57 -6.11 -13.08
N ARG A 82 5.96 -6.85 -12.15
CA ARG A 82 4.76 -6.43 -11.44
C ARG A 82 5.12 -5.71 -10.15
N VAL A 83 4.17 -4.93 -9.64
CA VAL A 83 4.30 -4.26 -8.32
C VAL A 83 4.55 -5.28 -7.20
N ALA A 84 4.00 -6.49 -7.31
CA ALA A 84 4.24 -7.59 -6.37
C ALA A 84 5.74 -7.94 -6.25
N ASP A 85 6.50 -7.90 -7.35
CA ASP A 85 7.93 -8.21 -7.35
C ASP A 85 8.73 -7.13 -6.59
N ALA A 86 8.23 -5.89 -6.57
CA ALA A 86 8.83 -4.79 -5.81
C ALA A 86 8.52 -4.91 -4.30
N LEU A 87 7.30 -5.31 -3.96
CA LEU A 87 6.87 -5.57 -2.58
C LEU A 87 7.63 -6.75 -1.95
N GLU A 88 7.84 -7.83 -2.72
CA GLU A 88 8.64 -8.98 -2.26
C GLU A 88 10.10 -8.58 -1.96
N ARG A 89 10.70 -7.73 -2.80
CA ARG A 89 12.04 -7.17 -2.58
C ARG A 89 12.11 -6.23 -1.37
N ALA A 90 11.04 -5.47 -1.12
CA ALA A 90 10.92 -4.57 0.03
C ALA A 90 10.53 -5.30 1.33
N GLY A 91 10.12 -6.57 1.25
CA GLY A 91 9.78 -7.40 2.39
C GLY A 91 8.44 -7.06 3.04
N GLY A 92 7.40 -6.81 2.24
CA GLY A 92 6.01 -6.63 2.70
C GLY A 92 5.02 -6.48 1.57
#